data_AF-A0A7V1SE49-F1
#
_entry.id   AF-A0A7V1SE49-F1
#
_cell.length_a   1.000
_cell.length_b   1.000
_cell.length_c   1.000
_cell.angle_alpha   90.00
_cell.angle_beta   90.00
_cell.angle_gamma   90.00
#
_symmetry.space_group_name_H-M   'P 1'
#
loop_
_entity.id
_entity.type
_entity.pdbx_description
1 polymer ?
#
loop_
_entity_poly.entity_id
_entity_poly.type
_entity_poly.pdbx_seq_one_letter_code
_entity_poly.pdbx_strand_id
1 'polypeptide(L)'
;MSLYFLKSGILTTIQDLGRSGFRRFGINPSGAMDTMASRLANIILGNDETEPVLEIHFPAPILKFEKPTTFAICGADFAAQLNDREVETFRPLFAKEGDILSFAEPRFGARVYLAVEGGFQAERWLGSASTNLKIGFGHNLKKGERIHFKQQTSRNSKNAYKVGSSLIPRYSHFPTVRVLPGAEFDKLTAISVETFLKNSFKISAISDRMGFRLEGNPLFLLEEIEMVSTAVDFGTIQLLPNGQMVILMADHQTTGGYPRIVHVTKIDLPIVAQLKPGDKIYFKMISEEEAERLFLMQNKNLNLLKWAVKFK
;
A
#
# COMPACT_ATOMS: atom_id res chain seq x y z
N MET A 1 -12.97 -12.85 -20.07
CA MET A 1 -11.90 -11.84 -20.26
C MET A 1 -10.78 -12.15 -19.27
N SER A 2 -9.51 -12.02 -19.67
CA SER A 2 -8.36 -12.36 -18.82
C SER A 2 -7.13 -11.53 -19.15
N LEU A 3 -6.24 -11.45 -18.15
CA LEU A 3 -4.90 -10.89 -18.27
C LEU A 3 -3.88 -12.02 -18.27
N TYR A 4 -3.05 -12.10 -19.31
CA TYR A 4 -2.05 -13.13 -19.49
C TYR A 4 -0.64 -12.63 -19.15
N PHE A 5 0.11 -13.37 -18.36
CA PHE A 5 1.44 -12.99 -17.91
C PHE A 5 2.51 -13.45 -18.90
N LEU A 6 3.00 -12.52 -19.74
CA LEU A 6 4.13 -12.76 -20.64
C LEU A 6 5.46 -12.86 -19.86
N LYS A 7 5.61 -12.07 -18.79
CA LYS A 7 6.68 -12.15 -17.79
C LYS A 7 6.09 -11.93 -16.39
N SER A 8 6.64 -12.60 -15.37
CA SER A 8 6.14 -12.53 -13.99
C SER A 8 6.50 -11.26 -13.22
N GLY A 9 7.61 -10.60 -13.61
CA GLY A 9 8.28 -9.65 -12.73
C GLY A 9 8.90 -10.34 -11.51
N ILE A 10 9.33 -9.54 -10.53
CA ILE A 10 9.92 -10.02 -9.27
C ILE A 10 8.85 -10.51 -8.28
N LEU A 11 7.80 -9.72 -8.09
CA LEU A 11 6.71 -10.02 -7.18
C LEU A 11 5.42 -9.31 -7.61
N THR A 12 4.46 -10.11 -8.07
CA THR A 12 3.09 -9.65 -8.36
C THR A 12 2.11 -10.52 -7.60
N THR A 13 1.26 -9.92 -6.76
CA THR A 13 0.28 -10.65 -5.95
C THR A 13 -1.10 -10.03 -6.05
N ILE A 14 -2.14 -10.83 -5.83
CA ILE A 14 -3.51 -10.33 -5.68
C ILE A 14 -3.66 -9.77 -4.27
N GLN A 15 -4.13 -8.54 -4.15
CA GLN A 15 -4.38 -7.88 -2.87
C GLN A 15 -5.76 -7.22 -2.90
N ASP A 16 -6.53 -7.34 -1.82
CA ASP A 16 -7.64 -6.43 -1.52
C ASP A 16 -7.27 -5.57 -0.31
N LEU A 17 -8.26 -5.10 0.47
CA LEU A 17 -7.99 -4.31 1.69
C LEU A 17 -7.62 -5.16 2.91
N GLY A 18 -7.41 -6.47 2.72
CA GLY A 18 -7.02 -7.40 3.76
C GLY A 18 -8.20 -8.04 4.47
N ARG A 19 -7.89 -8.88 5.46
CA ARG A 19 -8.85 -9.69 6.22
C ARG A 19 -8.98 -9.14 7.63
N SER A 20 -10.20 -8.81 8.02
CA SER A 20 -10.51 -8.23 9.33
C SER A 20 -11.21 -9.25 10.25
N GLY A 21 -11.12 -9.05 11.56
CA GLY A 21 -11.81 -9.89 12.55
C GLY A 21 -11.05 -11.13 13.05
N PHE A 22 -9.90 -11.46 12.46
CA PHE A 22 -9.16 -12.70 12.77
C PHE A 22 -7.85 -12.51 13.54
N ARG A 23 -7.44 -11.27 13.83
CA ARG A 23 -6.17 -10.99 14.53
C ARG A 23 -6.03 -11.66 15.89
N ARG A 24 -7.14 -11.79 16.63
CA ARG A 24 -7.19 -12.52 17.92
C ARG A 24 -6.83 -14.01 17.81
N PHE A 25 -6.92 -14.57 16.60
CA PHE A 25 -6.55 -15.95 16.29
C PHE A 25 -5.14 -16.06 15.66
N GLY A 26 -4.35 -14.99 15.73
CA GLY A 26 -2.99 -14.98 15.17
C GLY A 26 -2.92 -14.78 13.65
N ILE A 27 -4.05 -14.50 12.98
CA ILE A 27 -4.08 -14.33 11.53
C ILE A 27 -3.75 -12.88 11.17
N ASN A 28 -2.70 -12.69 10.36
CA ASN A 28 -2.29 -11.38 9.86
C ASN A 28 -3.38 -10.77 8.96
N PRO A 29 -3.61 -9.44 9.02
CA PRO A 29 -4.57 -8.78 8.13
C PRO A 29 -4.20 -8.87 6.64
N SER A 30 -2.91 -8.78 6.32
CA SER A 30 -2.43 -8.60 4.95
C SER A 30 -3.15 -7.43 4.25
N GLY A 31 -3.28 -7.45 2.93
CA GLY A 31 -3.86 -6.32 2.18
C GLY A 31 -2.84 -5.59 1.33
N ALA A 32 -3.35 -4.68 0.50
CA ALA A 32 -2.54 -3.70 -0.20
C ALA A 32 -1.70 -2.88 0.79
N MET A 33 -0.41 -2.72 0.54
CA MET A 33 0.47 -1.88 1.38
C MET A 33 0.03 -0.41 1.32
N ASP A 34 -0.23 0.08 0.12
CA ASP A 34 -0.80 1.40 -0.15
C ASP A 34 -2.29 1.23 -0.45
N THR A 35 -3.06 1.25 0.62
CA THR A 35 -4.52 1.09 0.57
C THR A 35 -5.20 2.21 -0.22
N MET A 36 -4.61 3.42 -0.27
CA MET A 36 -5.19 4.54 -1.02
C MET A 36 -5.06 4.31 -2.53
N ALA A 37 -3.89 3.91 -3.01
CA ALA A 37 -3.69 3.59 -4.42
C ALA A 37 -4.57 2.42 -4.88
N SER A 38 -4.69 1.37 -4.07
CA SER A 38 -5.59 0.23 -4.34
C SER A 38 -7.05 0.69 -4.47
N ARG A 39 -7.56 1.46 -3.50
CA ARG A 39 -8.92 2.00 -3.53
C ARG A 39 -9.16 2.91 -4.73
N LEU A 40 -8.23 3.82 -5.02
CA LEU A 40 -8.33 4.72 -6.16
C LEU A 40 -8.39 3.95 -7.48
N ALA A 41 -7.55 2.93 -7.68
CA ALA A 41 -7.56 2.11 -8.88
C ALA A 41 -8.95 1.49 -9.14
N ASN A 42 -9.61 1.00 -8.09
CA ASN A 42 -10.98 0.48 -8.19
C ASN A 42 -12.04 1.58 -8.39
N ILE A 43 -12.01 2.64 -7.58
CA ILE A 43 -13.01 3.72 -7.63
C ILE A 43 -13.01 4.39 -9.01
N ILE A 44 -11.84 4.59 -9.62
CA ILE A 44 -11.71 5.17 -10.97
C ILE A 44 -12.45 4.32 -12.02
N LEU A 45 -12.62 3.03 -11.80
CA LEU A 45 -13.30 2.12 -12.72
C LEU A 45 -14.77 1.90 -12.37
N GLY A 46 -15.26 2.54 -11.30
CA GLY A 46 -16.61 2.32 -10.77
C GLY A 46 -16.78 0.98 -10.04
N ASN A 47 -15.68 0.27 -9.76
CA ASN A 47 -15.70 -0.93 -8.95
C ASN A 47 -15.98 -0.58 -7.47
N ASP A 48 -16.37 -1.59 -6.69
CA ASP A 48 -16.27 -1.50 -5.24
C ASP A 48 -14.79 -1.29 -4.84
N GLU A 49 -14.54 -0.39 -3.89
CA GLU A 49 -13.16 -0.03 -3.50
C GLU A 49 -12.38 -1.17 -2.85
N THR A 50 -13.10 -2.22 -2.43
CA THR A 50 -12.56 -3.44 -1.83
C THR A 50 -12.31 -4.57 -2.83
N GLU A 51 -12.59 -4.36 -4.13
CA GLU A 51 -12.30 -5.37 -5.14
C GLU A 51 -10.79 -5.68 -5.20
N PRO A 52 -10.40 -6.94 -5.47
CA PRO A 52 -9.00 -7.29 -5.56
C PRO A 52 -8.31 -6.55 -6.71
N VAL A 53 -7.05 -6.19 -6.48
CA VAL A 53 -6.12 -5.55 -7.42
C VAL A 53 -4.83 -6.37 -7.53
N LEU A 54 -4.01 -6.11 -8.55
CA LEU A 54 -2.64 -6.60 -8.56
C LEU A 54 -1.73 -5.59 -7.87
N GLU A 55 -1.02 -6.01 -6.83
CA GLU A 55 0.10 -5.27 -6.26
C GLU A 55 1.40 -5.73 -6.92
N ILE A 56 2.08 -4.81 -7.61
CA ILE A 56 3.20 -5.04 -8.51
C ILE A 56 4.46 -4.35 -7.96
N HIS A 57 5.56 -5.09 -7.91
CA HIS A 57 6.90 -4.58 -7.58
C HIS A 57 7.78 -4.52 -8.82
N PHE A 58 8.80 -3.64 -8.82
CA PHE A 58 9.79 -3.57 -9.90
C PHE A 58 10.99 -4.51 -9.61
N PRO A 59 11.53 -5.26 -10.59
CA PRO A 59 11.09 -5.39 -11.99
C PRO A 59 9.66 -5.93 -12.16
N ALA A 60 8.84 -5.23 -12.95
CA ALA A 60 7.40 -5.48 -13.07
C ALA A 60 7.08 -6.58 -14.11
N PRO A 61 5.85 -7.15 -14.10
CA PRO A 61 5.42 -8.10 -15.11
C PRO A 61 5.21 -7.43 -16.47
N ILE A 62 5.15 -8.25 -17.51
CA ILE A 62 4.62 -7.86 -18.83
C ILE A 62 3.31 -8.61 -19.02
N LEU A 63 2.25 -7.86 -19.30
CA LEU A 63 0.87 -8.33 -19.23
C LEU A 63 0.21 -8.15 -20.60
N LYS A 64 -0.44 -9.18 -21.12
CA LYS A 64 -1.22 -9.12 -22.37
C LYS A 64 -2.71 -9.15 -22.04
N PHE A 65 -3.46 -8.20 -22.58
CA PHE A 65 -4.92 -8.21 -22.50
C PHE A 65 -5.48 -9.17 -23.57
N GLU A 66 -6.19 -10.21 -23.15
CA GLU A 66 -6.77 -11.18 -24.09
C GLU A 66 -8.13 -10.73 -24.66
N LYS A 67 -8.69 -9.63 -24.15
CA LYS A 67 -9.93 -8.99 -24.63
C LYS A 67 -9.89 -7.48 -24.40
N PRO A 68 -10.75 -6.68 -25.07
CA PRO A 68 -10.86 -5.26 -24.80
C PRO A 68 -11.20 -5.02 -23.33
N THR A 69 -10.44 -4.15 -22.66
CA THR A 69 -10.47 -4.00 -21.20
C THR A 69 -10.22 -2.54 -20.80
N THR A 70 -11.09 -2.00 -19.96
CA THR A 70 -10.82 -0.75 -19.24
C THR A 70 -10.10 -1.07 -17.93
N PHE A 71 -9.00 -0.39 -17.65
CA PHE A 71 -8.15 -0.62 -16.48
C PHE A 71 -7.64 0.69 -15.89
N ALA A 72 -7.08 0.64 -14.68
CA ALA A 72 -6.47 1.79 -14.02
C ALA A 72 -5.20 1.37 -13.29
N ILE A 73 -4.21 2.27 -13.34
CA ILE A 73 -2.92 2.12 -12.65
C ILE A 73 -2.80 3.25 -11.63
N CYS A 74 -2.46 2.91 -10.39
CA CYS A 74 -2.22 3.86 -9.29
C CYS A 74 -0.98 3.46 -8.48
N GLY A 75 -0.54 4.33 -7.57
CA GLY A 75 0.61 4.10 -6.70
C GLY A 75 1.90 4.66 -7.29
N ALA A 76 2.96 3.85 -7.29
CA ALA A 76 4.27 4.19 -7.83
C ALA A 76 4.23 4.58 -9.32
N ASP A 77 5.22 5.35 -9.76
CA ASP A 77 5.47 5.62 -11.17
C ASP A 77 6.58 4.68 -11.66
N PHE A 78 6.16 3.64 -12.39
CA PHE A 78 7.05 2.71 -13.07
C PHE A 78 7.13 2.94 -14.59
N ALA A 79 6.81 4.15 -15.06
CA ALA A 79 6.75 4.49 -16.49
C ALA A 79 5.93 3.46 -17.28
N ALA A 80 4.66 3.31 -16.89
CA ALA A 80 3.75 2.34 -17.49
C ALA A 80 3.56 2.63 -18.98
N GLN A 81 3.59 1.59 -19.81
CA GLN A 81 3.46 1.68 -21.26
C GLN A 81 2.43 0.68 -21.79
N LEU A 82 1.60 1.12 -22.73
CA LEU A 82 0.70 0.25 -23.50
C LEU A 82 1.19 0.21 -24.95
N ASN A 83 1.63 -0.95 -25.41
CA ASN A 83 2.31 -1.13 -26.71
C ASN A 83 3.45 -0.12 -26.92
N ASP A 84 4.37 -0.06 -25.95
CA ASP A 84 5.56 0.81 -25.93
C ASP A 84 5.27 2.33 -25.92
N ARG A 85 4.02 2.73 -25.69
CA ARG A 85 3.62 4.13 -25.52
C ARG A 85 3.30 4.40 -24.06
N GLU A 86 3.97 5.38 -23.47
CA GLU A 86 3.74 5.76 -22.08
C GLU A 86 2.29 6.19 -21.86
N VAL A 87 1.70 5.72 -20.76
CA VAL A 87 0.32 6.03 -20.38
C VAL A 87 0.29 6.79 -19.06
N GLU A 88 -0.63 7.75 -18.97
CA GLU A 88 -0.84 8.51 -17.76
C GLU A 88 -1.64 7.69 -16.73
N THR A 89 -1.15 7.63 -15.49
CA THR A 89 -1.76 6.89 -14.37
C THR A 89 -2.85 7.72 -13.66
N PHE A 90 -3.55 7.12 -12.69
CA PHE A 90 -4.66 7.75 -11.93
C PHE A 90 -5.85 8.22 -12.80
N ARG A 91 -6.15 7.48 -13.86
CA ARG A 91 -7.28 7.67 -14.77
C ARG A 91 -7.72 6.34 -15.39
N PRO A 92 -8.92 6.25 -15.98
CA PRO A 92 -9.30 5.10 -16.81
C PRO A 92 -8.41 5.04 -18.06
N LEU A 93 -7.92 3.85 -18.36
CA LEU A 93 -7.15 3.49 -19.53
C LEU A 93 -7.88 2.37 -20.27
N PHE A 94 -7.74 2.30 -21.60
CA PHE A 94 -8.40 1.29 -22.42
C PHE A 94 -7.37 0.51 -23.23
N ALA A 95 -7.38 -0.81 -23.07
CA ALA A 95 -6.61 -1.75 -23.86
C ALA A 95 -7.51 -2.48 -24.84
N LYS A 96 -7.05 -2.64 -26.08
CA LYS A 96 -7.64 -3.55 -27.07
C LYS A 96 -7.20 -4.99 -26.82
N GLU A 97 -7.89 -5.92 -27.45
CA GLU A 97 -7.44 -7.31 -27.49
C GLU A 97 -6.04 -7.39 -28.12
N GLY A 98 -5.13 -8.05 -27.42
CA GLY A 98 -3.75 -8.23 -27.85
C GLY A 98 -2.79 -7.16 -27.33
N ASP A 99 -3.27 -6.04 -26.79
CA ASP A 99 -2.41 -4.97 -26.27
C ASP A 99 -1.56 -5.49 -25.10
N ILE A 100 -0.34 -4.96 -25.02
CA ILE A 100 0.68 -5.34 -24.04
C ILE A 100 0.93 -4.16 -23.10
N LEU A 101 0.72 -4.37 -21.81
CA LEU A 101 1.11 -3.48 -20.73
C LEU A 101 2.49 -3.90 -20.19
N SER A 102 3.41 -2.94 -20.18
CA SER A 102 4.76 -3.06 -19.63
C SER A 102 5.08 -1.85 -18.73
N PHE A 103 6.19 -1.92 -18.01
CA PHE A 103 6.68 -0.86 -17.13
C PHE A 103 8.19 -0.70 -17.38
N ALA A 104 8.60 0.47 -17.84
CA ALA A 104 9.95 0.66 -18.36
C ALA A 104 11.00 0.83 -17.24
N GLU A 105 10.70 1.62 -16.21
CA GLU A 105 11.68 2.00 -15.19
C GLU A 105 11.00 2.48 -13.89
N PRO A 106 11.59 2.26 -12.71
CA PRO A 106 10.96 2.60 -11.44
C PRO A 106 11.25 4.04 -11.00
N ARG A 107 10.69 5.03 -11.72
CA ARG A 107 10.95 6.47 -11.49
C ARG A 107 10.67 6.92 -10.05
N PHE A 108 9.55 6.51 -9.48
CA PHE A 108 9.17 6.91 -8.12
C PHE A 108 8.32 5.81 -7.44
N GLY A 109 8.46 5.66 -6.11
CA GLY A 109 7.58 4.78 -5.30
C GLY A 109 7.87 3.29 -5.48
N ALA A 110 7.46 2.45 -4.53
CA ALA A 110 7.85 1.04 -4.46
C ALA A 110 6.85 0.06 -5.10
N ARG A 111 5.57 0.44 -5.23
CA ARG A 111 4.47 -0.49 -5.55
C ARG A 111 3.42 0.14 -6.46
N VAL A 112 3.12 -0.54 -7.56
CA VAL A 112 2.03 -0.22 -8.48
C VAL A 112 0.80 -1.06 -8.17
N TYR A 113 -0.39 -0.47 -8.31
CA TYR A 113 -1.67 -1.16 -8.19
C TYR A 113 -2.40 -1.10 -9.52
N LEU A 114 -2.75 -2.27 -10.06
CA LEU A 114 -3.52 -2.42 -11.29
C LEU A 114 -4.91 -2.97 -10.95
N ALA A 115 -5.95 -2.27 -11.38
CA ALA A 115 -7.34 -2.74 -11.36
C ALA A 115 -7.90 -2.83 -12.78
N VAL A 116 -8.90 -3.70 -12.97
CA VAL A 116 -9.68 -3.80 -14.22
C VAL A 116 -11.16 -3.54 -13.92
N GLU A 117 -11.88 -2.97 -14.89
CA GLU A 117 -13.32 -2.75 -14.80
C GLU A 117 -14.02 -4.09 -14.54
N GLY A 118 -14.89 -4.13 -13.54
CA GLY A 118 -15.58 -5.35 -13.12
C GLY A 118 -14.79 -6.24 -12.15
N GLY A 119 -13.51 -5.94 -11.88
CA GLY A 119 -12.67 -6.62 -10.89
C GLY A 119 -12.05 -7.95 -11.34
N PHE A 120 -11.07 -8.45 -10.58
CA PHE A 120 -10.46 -9.76 -10.81
C PHE A 120 -11.25 -10.88 -10.14
N GLN A 121 -11.33 -12.03 -10.82
CA GLN A 121 -11.78 -13.27 -10.20
C GLN A 121 -10.64 -13.83 -9.35
N ALA A 122 -10.86 -13.89 -8.03
CA ALA A 122 -9.88 -14.39 -7.07
C ALA A 122 -10.57 -15.23 -5.99
N GLU A 123 -9.86 -16.25 -5.50
CA GLU A 123 -10.30 -17.01 -4.34
C GLU A 123 -10.31 -16.13 -3.10
N ARG A 124 -11.30 -16.32 -2.22
CA ARG A 124 -11.38 -15.65 -0.93
C ARG A 124 -11.27 -16.65 0.21
N TRP A 125 -10.39 -16.37 1.16
CA TRP A 125 -10.31 -17.10 2.43
C TRP A 125 -10.63 -16.13 3.57
N LEU A 126 -11.47 -16.49 4.54
CA LEU A 126 -11.84 -15.56 5.62
C LEU A 126 -12.30 -14.17 5.14
N GLY A 127 -13.05 -14.13 4.02
CA GLY A 127 -13.63 -12.91 3.44
C GLY A 127 -12.72 -12.06 2.55
N SER A 128 -11.42 -12.34 2.46
CA SER A 128 -10.46 -11.53 1.69
C SER A 128 -9.77 -12.34 0.58
N ALA A 129 -9.38 -11.67 -0.50
CA ALA A 129 -8.60 -12.20 -1.61
C ALA A 129 -7.09 -11.94 -1.46
N SER A 130 -6.67 -11.23 -0.41
CA SER A 130 -5.26 -10.86 -0.25
C SER A 130 -4.35 -12.07 -0.11
N THR A 131 -3.30 -12.09 -0.91
CA THR A 131 -2.21 -13.06 -0.80
C THR A 131 -1.47 -12.87 0.53
N ASN A 132 -1.27 -13.96 1.27
CA ASN A 132 -0.36 -14.07 2.40
C ASN A 132 0.63 -15.21 2.13
N LEU A 133 1.82 -14.83 1.66
CA LEU A 133 2.85 -15.78 1.23
C LEU A 133 3.39 -16.64 2.37
N LYS A 134 3.36 -16.15 3.62
CA LYS A 134 3.91 -16.88 4.77
C LYS A 134 3.11 -18.13 5.11
N ILE A 135 1.80 -18.06 4.94
CA ILE A 135 0.89 -19.18 5.22
C ILE A 135 0.50 -19.94 3.96
N GLY A 136 1.01 -19.53 2.78
CA GLY A 136 0.73 -20.16 1.50
C GLY A 136 -0.67 -19.88 0.93
N PHE A 137 -1.36 -18.81 1.35
CA PHE A 137 -2.63 -18.40 0.73
C PHE A 137 -2.36 -17.40 -0.40
N GLY A 138 -2.77 -17.76 -1.62
CA GLY A 138 -2.35 -17.08 -2.84
C GLY A 138 -0.85 -17.26 -3.13
N HIS A 139 -0.37 -16.67 -4.21
CA HIS A 139 1.02 -16.84 -4.63
C HIS A 139 1.55 -15.63 -5.41
N ASN A 140 2.85 -15.63 -5.68
CA ASN A 140 3.46 -14.74 -6.66
C ASN A 140 3.14 -15.26 -8.06
N LEU A 141 2.42 -14.46 -8.85
CA LEU A 141 1.93 -14.81 -10.18
C LEU A 141 3.08 -15.04 -11.16
N LYS A 142 3.02 -16.14 -11.93
CA LYS A 142 4.11 -16.57 -12.81
C LYS A 142 3.82 -16.35 -14.29
N LYS A 143 4.89 -16.42 -15.09
CA LYS A 143 4.81 -16.43 -16.55
C LYS A 143 3.91 -17.58 -17.01
N GLY A 144 3.03 -17.30 -17.97
CA GLY A 144 2.09 -18.28 -18.52
C GLY A 144 0.75 -18.36 -17.78
N GLU A 145 0.63 -17.72 -16.62
CA GLU A 145 -0.63 -17.68 -15.88
C GLU A 145 -1.63 -16.70 -16.48
N ARG A 146 -2.92 -16.96 -16.23
CA ARG A 146 -4.05 -16.09 -16.56
C ARG A 146 -4.80 -15.72 -15.31
N ILE A 147 -5.16 -14.45 -15.21
CA ILE A 147 -6.11 -13.98 -14.20
C ILE A 147 -7.39 -13.60 -14.91
N HIS A 148 -8.47 -14.30 -14.57
CA HIS A 148 -9.78 -14.04 -15.14
C HIS A 148 -10.43 -12.82 -14.48
N PHE A 149 -11.27 -12.12 -15.24
CA PHE A 149 -12.05 -10.99 -14.70
C PHE A 149 -13.38 -11.51 -14.16
N LYS A 150 -13.85 -10.90 -13.07
CA LYS A 150 -15.09 -11.28 -12.40
C LYS A 150 -16.32 -10.96 -13.26
N GLN A 151 -16.31 -9.83 -13.97
CA GLN A 151 -17.33 -9.49 -14.98
C GLN A 151 -16.71 -9.48 -16.38
N GLN A 152 -17.47 -9.97 -17.37
CA GLN A 152 -16.99 -10.12 -18.75
C GLN A 152 -17.49 -9.03 -19.70
N THR A 153 -17.96 -7.89 -19.18
CA THR A 153 -18.38 -6.75 -19.99
C THR A 153 -17.42 -5.59 -19.74
N SER A 154 -16.68 -5.18 -20.76
CA SER A 154 -15.95 -3.92 -20.73
C SER A 154 -16.72 -2.90 -21.54
N ARG A 155 -17.06 -1.76 -20.92
CA ARG A 155 -17.57 -0.62 -21.66
C ARG A 155 -16.36 0.15 -22.15
N ASN A 156 -16.32 0.48 -23.44
CA ASN A 156 -15.38 1.49 -23.94
C ASN A 156 -15.83 2.86 -23.44
N SER A 157 -15.56 3.13 -22.16
CA SER A 157 -15.76 4.42 -21.54
C SER A 157 -14.70 5.35 -22.11
N LYS A 158 -15.07 6.14 -23.13
CA LYS A 158 -14.26 7.25 -23.66
C LYS A 158 -14.06 8.39 -22.65
N ASN A 159 -14.42 8.19 -21.39
CA ASN A 159 -14.43 9.23 -20.38
C ASN A 159 -13.01 9.57 -19.94
N ALA A 160 -12.55 10.73 -20.40
CA ALA A 160 -11.27 11.32 -20.02
C ALA A 160 -11.43 12.13 -18.73
N TYR A 161 -11.48 11.45 -17.57
CA TYR A 161 -11.33 12.11 -16.28
C TYR A 161 -10.08 11.59 -15.57
N LYS A 162 -9.51 12.45 -14.73
CA LYS A 162 -8.34 12.15 -13.91
C LYS A 162 -8.67 12.42 -12.45
N VAL A 163 -8.12 11.62 -11.55
CA VAL A 163 -8.22 11.90 -10.11
C VAL A 163 -7.50 13.22 -9.81
N GLY A 164 -8.18 14.12 -9.09
CA GLY A 164 -7.58 15.36 -8.64
C GLY A 164 -6.36 15.09 -7.73
N SER A 165 -5.32 15.89 -7.88
CA SER A 165 -4.06 15.73 -7.12
C SER A 165 -4.24 15.79 -5.59
N SER A 166 -5.33 16.38 -5.10
CA SER A 166 -5.68 16.41 -3.67
C SER A 166 -6.03 15.04 -3.08
N LEU A 167 -6.43 14.07 -3.91
CA LEU A 167 -6.74 12.69 -3.50
C LEU A 167 -5.55 11.75 -3.65
N ILE A 168 -4.54 12.13 -4.46
CA ILE A 168 -3.34 11.33 -4.63
C ILE A 168 -2.41 11.64 -3.45
N PRO A 169 -1.96 10.63 -2.67
CA PRO A 169 -1.00 10.87 -1.62
C PRO A 169 0.24 11.59 -2.17
N ARG A 170 0.76 12.57 -1.42
CA ARG A 170 1.97 13.30 -1.79
C ARG A 170 3.19 12.43 -1.50
N TYR A 171 3.43 11.48 -2.38
CA TYR A 171 4.57 10.59 -2.24
C TYR A 171 5.90 11.35 -2.37
N SER A 172 6.92 10.90 -1.64
CA SER A 172 8.27 11.49 -1.63
C SER A 172 9.29 10.42 -1.22
N HIS A 173 10.57 10.65 -1.56
CA HIS A 173 11.71 9.86 -1.07
C HIS A 173 12.16 10.27 0.35
N PHE A 174 11.61 11.37 0.87
CA PHE A 174 11.94 11.94 2.18
C PHE A 174 10.72 12.56 2.85
N PRO A 175 9.57 11.86 2.96
CA PRO A 175 8.36 12.43 3.53
C PRO A 175 8.53 12.77 5.00
N THR A 176 7.84 13.83 5.43
CA THR A 176 7.48 14.01 6.84
C THR A 176 6.13 13.35 7.09
N VAL A 177 6.15 12.31 7.92
CA VAL A 177 5.01 11.46 8.24
C VAL A 177 4.45 11.85 9.60
N ARG A 178 3.13 12.05 9.64
CA ARG A 178 2.42 12.40 10.87
C ARG A 178 2.17 11.16 11.71
N VAL A 179 2.47 11.28 12.99
CA VAL A 179 2.39 10.21 13.98
C VAL A 179 1.65 10.67 15.23
N LEU A 180 1.06 9.72 15.93
CA LEU A 180 0.47 9.86 17.27
C LEU A 180 1.40 9.23 18.31
N PRO A 181 1.42 9.74 19.56
CA PRO A 181 2.17 9.08 20.63
C PRO A 181 1.65 7.67 20.84
N GLY A 182 2.57 6.72 20.98
CA GLY A 182 2.28 5.36 21.38
C GLY A 182 2.25 5.22 22.89
N ALA A 183 1.82 4.05 23.36
CA ALA A 183 1.67 3.76 24.78
C ALA A 183 2.98 3.86 25.58
N GLU A 184 4.13 3.71 24.91
CA GLU A 184 5.45 3.78 25.54
C GLU A 184 6.27 4.99 25.05
N PHE A 185 5.62 6.04 24.52
CA PHE A 185 6.31 7.24 24.03
C PHE A 185 6.99 8.04 25.14
N ASP A 186 6.28 8.21 26.26
CA ASP A 186 6.71 8.97 27.45
C ASP A 186 7.90 8.34 28.17
N LYS A 187 8.17 7.07 27.90
CA LYS A 187 9.31 6.32 28.41
C LYS A 187 10.61 6.63 27.67
N LEU A 188 10.58 7.39 26.57
CA LEU A 188 11.80 7.85 25.90
C LEU A 188 12.55 8.89 26.74
N THR A 189 13.87 8.86 26.68
CA THR A 189 14.70 9.98 27.18
C THR A 189 14.40 11.27 26.40
N ALA A 190 14.55 12.43 27.04
CA ALA A 190 14.33 13.73 26.38
C ALA A 190 15.19 13.91 25.10
N ILE A 191 16.44 13.43 25.12
CA ILE A 191 17.35 13.43 23.96
C ILE A 191 16.80 12.55 22.83
N SER A 192 16.19 11.42 23.16
CA SER A 192 15.60 10.51 22.17
C SER A 192 14.33 11.07 21.56
N VAL A 193 13.49 11.76 22.35
CA VAL A 193 12.35 12.51 21.82
C VAL A 193 12.83 13.58 20.85
N GLU A 194 13.85 14.36 21.21
CA GLU A 194 14.41 15.37 20.32
C GLU A 194 14.99 14.76 19.03
N THR A 195 15.75 13.67 19.16
CA THR A 195 16.33 12.92 18.03
C THR A 195 15.24 12.40 17.10
N PHE A 196 14.18 11.82 17.64
CA PHE A 196 13.04 11.30 16.87
C PHE A 196 12.35 12.39 16.05
N LEU A 197 12.19 13.59 16.61
CA LEU A 197 11.47 14.70 15.96
C LEU A 197 12.33 15.50 14.98
N LYS A 198 13.64 15.58 15.19
CA LYS A 198 14.53 16.44 14.38
C LYS A 198 15.30 15.69 13.30
N ASN A 199 15.51 14.39 13.45
CA ASN A 199 16.39 13.64 12.56
C ASN A 199 15.59 12.82 11.54
N SER A 200 16.23 12.54 10.41
CA SER A 200 15.74 11.55 9.44
C SER A 200 16.17 10.16 9.82
N PHE A 201 15.32 9.17 9.51
CA PHE A 201 15.68 7.76 9.55
C PHE A 201 15.63 7.19 8.14
N LYS A 202 16.53 6.26 7.83
CA LYS A 202 16.66 5.65 6.50
C LYS A 202 15.97 4.28 6.49
N ILE A 203 15.23 3.96 5.42
CA ILE A 203 14.67 2.63 5.25
C ILE A 203 15.79 1.62 4.98
N SER A 204 15.87 0.57 5.78
CA SER A 204 16.87 -0.49 5.65
C SER A 204 16.59 -1.41 4.45
N ALA A 205 17.64 -2.02 3.90
CA ALA A 205 17.56 -2.98 2.79
C ALA A 205 16.81 -4.27 3.13
N ILE A 206 16.73 -4.65 4.41
CA ILE A 206 16.01 -5.84 4.87
C ILE A 206 14.54 -5.56 5.21
N SER A 207 14.00 -4.43 4.78
CA SER A 207 12.59 -4.07 4.96
C SER A 207 11.68 -4.82 4.00
N ASP A 208 10.52 -5.27 4.50
CA ASP A 208 9.55 -6.03 3.72
C ASP A 208 8.10 -5.65 4.07
N ARG A 209 7.13 -6.46 3.63
CA ARG A 209 5.71 -6.25 3.91
C ARG A 209 5.33 -6.49 5.38
N MET A 210 6.16 -7.15 6.18
CA MET A 210 5.91 -7.25 7.63
C MET A 210 6.27 -5.97 8.35
N GLY A 211 7.41 -5.37 7.98
CA GLY A 211 7.93 -4.22 8.70
C GLY A 211 9.06 -3.50 7.98
N PHE A 212 9.04 -2.17 8.05
CA PHE A 212 10.11 -1.32 7.58
C PHE A 212 11.07 -1.03 8.73
N ARG A 213 12.28 -1.55 8.63
CA ARG A 213 13.34 -1.28 9.61
C ARG A 213 13.97 0.06 9.29
N LEU A 214 14.12 0.88 10.32
CA LEU A 214 14.64 2.23 10.23
C LEU A 214 16.06 2.28 10.79
N GLU A 215 16.98 2.77 9.98
CA GLU A 215 18.38 3.02 10.32
C GLU A 215 18.57 4.51 10.62
N GLY A 216 19.06 4.84 11.81
CA GLY A 216 19.37 6.22 12.20
C GLY A 216 20.00 6.29 13.58
N ASN A 217 19.98 7.50 14.16
CA ASN A 217 20.46 7.69 15.52
C ASN A 217 19.62 6.83 16.49
N PRO A 218 20.26 6.01 17.35
CA PRO A 218 19.54 5.14 18.26
C PRO A 218 18.75 5.96 19.29
N LEU A 219 17.59 5.45 19.64
CA LEU A 219 16.74 5.99 20.71
C LEU A 219 16.86 5.13 21.96
N PHE A 220 16.70 5.76 23.12
CA PHE A 220 16.87 5.16 24.44
C PHE A 220 15.69 5.49 25.33
N LEU A 221 15.29 4.49 26.13
CA LEU A 221 14.28 4.62 27.16
C LEU A 221 14.92 5.14 28.45
N LEU A 222 14.10 5.72 29.33
CA LEU A 222 14.50 6.17 30.67
C LEU A 222 14.93 4.99 31.55
N GLU A 223 14.33 3.83 31.34
CA GLU A 223 14.61 2.57 32.03
C GLU A 223 14.46 1.40 31.05
N GLU A 224 15.14 0.29 31.32
CA GLU A 224 14.92 -0.95 30.57
C GLU A 224 13.55 -1.52 30.89
N ILE A 225 12.80 -1.91 29.85
CA ILE A 225 11.44 -2.41 29.99
C ILE A 225 11.33 -3.78 29.33
N GLU A 226 10.98 -4.77 30.15
CA GLU A 226 10.49 -6.06 29.66
C GLU A 226 9.00 -5.95 29.36
N MET A 227 8.64 -6.08 28.07
CA MET A 227 7.26 -6.01 27.62
C MET A 227 6.66 -7.41 27.51
N VAL A 228 5.52 -7.64 28.16
CA VAL A 228 4.62 -8.73 27.78
C VAL A 228 4.11 -8.47 26.36
N SER A 229 4.01 -9.51 25.52
CA SER A 229 3.47 -9.37 24.17
C SER A 229 2.08 -8.74 24.19
N THR A 230 1.94 -7.60 23.50
CA THR A 230 0.68 -6.86 23.37
C THR A 230 0.23 -6.79 21.92
N ALA A 231 -1.04 -6.46 21.70
CA ALA A 231 -1.56 -6.23 20.36
C ALA A 231 -0.83 -5.07 19.66
N VAL A 232 -0.60 -5.26 18.37
CA VAL A 232 0.02 -4.25 17.48
C VAL A 232 -0.80 -4.09 16.20
N ASP A 233 -0.66 -2.95 15.55
CA ASP A 233 -1.40 -2.60 14.32
C ASP A 233 -0.47 -2.10 13.20
N PHE A 234 -0.99 -2.10 11.97
CA PHE A 234 -0.35 -1.51 10.81
C PHE A 234 -0.05 -0.02 11.09
N GLY A 235 1.22 0.37 10.99
CA GLY A 235 1.70 1.71 11.32
C GLY A 235 2.30 1.86 12.72
N THR A 236 2.20 0.84 13.57
CA THR A 236 2.88 0.85 14.88
C THR A 236 4.38 0.93 14.68
N ILE A 237 5.05 1.87 15.34
CA ILE A 237 6.52 1.98 15.35
C ILE A 237 7.02 1.42 16.67
N GLN A 238 7.75 0.31 16.58
CA GLN A 238 8.34 -0.34 17.74
C GLN A 238 9.83 0.03 17.88
N LEU A 239 10.30 0.19 19.12
CA LEU A 239 11.71 0.36 19.45
C LEU A 239 12.36 -0.99 19.71
N LEU A 240 13.43 -1.29 18.97
CA LEU A 240 14.21 -2.50 19.12
C LEU A 240 15.29 -2.34 20.20
N PRO A 241 15.85 -3.44 20.75
CA PRO A 241 16.86 -3.37 21.82
C PRO A 241 18.13 -2.60 21.45
N ASN A 242 18.46 -2.51 20.17
CA ASN A 242 19.61 -1.75 19.67
C ASN A 242 19.30 -0.25 19.43
N GLY A 243 18.15 0.24 19.91
CA GLY A 243 17.69 1.62 19.74
C GLY A 243 17.19 1.97 18.34
N GLN A 244 17.18 1.02 17.40
CA GLN A 244 16.61 1.22 16.06
C GLN A 244 15.10 0.98 16.09
N MET A 245 14.39 1.46 15.07
CA MET A 245 12.94 1.35 15.01
C MET A 245 12.47 0.41 13.89
N VAL A 246 11.26 -0.14 14.04
CA VAL A 246 10.56 -0.84 12.97
C VAL A 246 9.12 -0.34 12.86
N ILE A 247 8.73 0.10 11.66
CA ILE A 247 7.33 0.41 11.34
C ILE A 247 6.66 -0.90 10.91
N LEU A 248 5.64 -1.34 11.63
CA LEU A 248 4.86 -2.52 11.25
C LEU A 248 4.02 -2.22 10.00
N MET A 249 4.05 -3.12 9.02
CA MET A 249 3.45 -2.94 7.69
C MET A 249 2.29 -3.93 7.45
N ALA A 250 1.75 -4.06 6.23
CA ALA A 250 0.49 -4.79 5.98
C ALA A 250 0.47 -6.26 6.45
N ASP A 251 1.60 -6.96 6.40
CA ASP A 251 1.73 -8.36 6.84
C ASP A 251 2.28 -8.48 8.28
N HIS A 252 2.17 -7.42 9.08
CA HIS A 252 2.66 -7.40 10.46
C HIS A 252 2.07 -8.51 11.33
N GLN A 253 2.86 -8.97 12.29
CA GLN A 253 2.44 -9.87 13.37
C GLN A 253 1.29 -9.27 14.20
N THR A 254 0.42 -10.10 14.77
CA THR A 254 -0.75 -9.63 15.52
C THR A 254 -0.39 -9.13 16.93
N THR A 255 0.71 -9.62 17.49
CA THR A 255 1.23 -9.22 18.79
C THR A 255 2.74 -9.00 18.73
N GLY A 256 3.28 -8.18 19.63
CA GLY A 256 4.72 -7.94 19.75
C GLY A 256 5.11 -7.55 21.17
N GLY A 257 6.35 -7.89 21.55
CA GLY A 257 6.93 -7.62 22.87
C GLY A 257 7.95 -6.48 22.85
N TYR A 258 7.79 -5.49 21.96
CA TYR A 258 8.64 -4.31 21.91
C TYR A 258 7.84 -3.04 22.23
N PRO A 259 8.43 -2.05 22.92
CA PRO A 259 7.79 -0.76 23.21
C PRO A 259 7.25 -0.10 21.93
N ARG A 260 6.00 0.36 21.98
CA ARG A 260 5.28 1.01 20.88
C ARG A 260 5.39 2.51 21.10
N ILE A 261 6.36 3.10 20.44
CA ILE A 261 6.76 4.48 20.70
C ILE A 261 5.79 5.44 20.02
N VAL A 262 5.41 5.19 18.77
CA VAL A 262 4.43 6.02 18.05
C VAL A 262 3.60 5.18 17.08
N HIS A 263 2.52 5.77 16.58
CA HIS A 263 1.70 5.18 15.52
C HIS A 263 1.60 6.12 14.33
N VAL A 264 1.93 5.61 13.13
CA VAL A 264 1.71 6.33 11.87
C VAL A 264 0.22 6.55 11.66
N THR A 265 -0.15 7.78 11.32
CA THR A 265 -1.55 8.12 11.04
C THR A 265 -2.04 7.38 9.79
N LYS A 266 -3.30 6.95 9.81
CA LYS A 266 -3.90 6.15 8.73
C LYS A 266 -3.81 6.82 7.35
N ILE A 267 -3.86 8.15 7.31
CA ILE A 267 -3.77 8.95 6.09
C ILE A 267 -2.36 8.99 5.48
N ASP A 268 -1.31 8.74 6.29
CA ASP A 268 0.09 8.78 5.84
C ASP A 268 0.67 7.38 5.62
N LEU A 269 -0.02 6.31 6.04
CA LEU A 269 0.37 4.93 5.71
C LEU A 269 0.59 4.70 4.19
N PRO A 270 -0.26 5.20 3.28
CA PRO A 270 0.01 5.18 1.84
C PRO A 270 1.37 5.75 1.43
N ILE A 271 1.80 6.82 2.09
CA ILE A 271 3.08 7.48 1.80
C ILE A 271 4.23 6.58 2.26
N VAL A 272 4.14 6.05 3.49
CA VAL A 272 5.14 5.12 4.04
C VAL A 272 5.25 3.88 3.14
N ALA A 273 4.12 3.32 2.70
CA ALA A 273 4.07 2.13 1.86
C ALA A 273 4.77 2.26 0.51
N GLN A 274 5.09 3.47 0.05
CA GLN A 274 5.83 3.70 -1.20
C GLN A 274 7.34 3.89 -1.01
N LEU A 275 7.84 3.93 0.23
CA LEU A 275 9.27 4.06 0.49
C LEU A 275 10.03 2.78 0.11
N LYS A 276 11.26 2.98 -0.36
CA LYS A 276 12.23 1.94 -0.76
C LYS A 276 13.45 1.95 0.16
N PRO A 277 14.24 0.86 0.20
CA PRO A 277 15.57 0.89 0.80
C PRO A 277 16.38 2.12 0.38
N GLY A 278 16.97 2.82 1.35
CA GLY A 278 17.73 4.04 1.12
C GLY A 278 16.93 5.34 1.18
N ASP A 279 15.59 5.30 1.01
CA ASP A 279 14.74 6.46 1.24
C ASP A 279 14.80 6.91 2.70
N LYS A 280 14.49 8.17 2.95
CA LYS A 280 14.48 8.77 4.28
C LYS A 280 13.05 9.00 4.75
N ILE A 281 12.84 9.06 6.05
CA ILE A 281 11.56 9.41 6.67
C ILE A 281 11.82 10.35 7.85
N TYR A 282 10.98 11.37 7.95
CA TYR A 282 10.91 12.29 9.09
C TYR A 282 9.57 12.10 9.79
N PHE A 283 9.50 12.44 11.06
CA PHE A 283 8.27 12.31 11.85
C PHE A 283 7.80 13.65 12.40
N LYS A 284 6.48 13.83 12.42
CA LYS A 284 5.83 14.98 13.05
C LYS A 284 4.70 14.49 13.96
N MET A 285 4.76 14.86 15.23
CA MET A 285 3.66 14.63 16.17
C MET A 285 2.46 15.50 15.81
N ILE A 286 1.27 14.91 15.83
CA ILE A 286 0.00 15.62 15.73
C ILE A 286 -0.94 15.16 16.85
N SER A 287 -2.02 15.90 17.09
CA SER A 287 -3.06 15.47 18.03
C SER A 287 -3.99 14.43 17.41
N GLU A 288 -4.70 13.68 18.26
CA GLU A 288 -5.72 12.73 17.81
C GLU A 288 -6.85 13.43 17.04
N GLU A 289 -7.28 14.61 17.49
CA GLU A 289 -8.32 15.41 16.84
C GLU A 289 -7.88 15.86 15.44
N GLU A 290 -6.61 16.26 15.28
CA GLU A 290 -6.07 16.60 13.96
C GLU A 290 -6.05 15.38 13.05
N ALA A 291 -5.60 14.22 13.56
CA ALA A 291 -5.56 12.96 12.81
C ALA A 291 -6.95 12.53 12.34
N GLU A 292 -7.94 12.58 13.22
CA GLU A 292 -9.33 12.24 12.92
C GLU A 292 -9.92 13.20 11.88
N ARG A 293 -9.77 14.51 12.07
CA ARG A 293 -10.25 15.52 11.12
C ARG A 293 -9.71 15.29 9.71
N LEU A 294 -8.41 15.02 9.59
CA LEU A 294 -7.76 14.75 8.31
C LEU A 294 -8.27 13.44 7.68
N PHE A 295 -8.47 12.40 8.49
CA PHE A 295 -9.04 11.13 8.03
C PHE A 295 -10.48 11.29 7.51
N LEU A 296 -11.34 12.01 8.24
CA LEU A 296 -12.70 12.31 7.82
C LEU A 296 -12.73 13.12 6.51
N MET A 297 -11.83 14.11 6.38
CA MET A 297 -11.70 14.90 5.16
C MET A 297 -11.28 14.03 3.95
N GLN A 298 -10.31 13.12 4.13
CA GLN A 298 -9.89 12.19 3.09
C GLN A 298 -11.06 11.29 2.64
N ASN A 299 -11.82 10.74 3.59
CA ASN A 299 -12.98 9.90 3.26
C ASN A 299 -14.12 10.68 2.59
N LYS A 300 -14.37 11.94 3.02
CA LYS A 300 -15.33 12.81 2.35
C LYS A 300 -14.95 13.02 0.89
N ASN A 301 -13.68 13.33 0.61
CA ASN A 301 -13.20 13.52 -0.76
C ASN A 301 -13.28 12.24 -1.60
N LEU A 302 -12.98 11.08 -1.02
CA LEU A 302 -13.15 9.78 -1.68
C LEU A 302 -14.62 9.49 -2.00
N ASN A 303 -15.53 9.79 -1.08
CA ASN A 303 -16.96 9.64 -1.33
C ASN A 303 -17.43 10.56 -2.46
N LEU A 304 -16.98 11.82 -2.50
CA LEU A 304 -17.26 12.72 -3.61
C LEU A 304 -16.75 12.15 -4.95
N LEU A 305 -15.55 11.57 -4.99
CA LEU A 305 -15.03 10.89 -6.18
C LEU A 305 -15.92 9.70 -6.60
N LYS A 306 -16.33 8.86 -5.65
CA LYS A 306 -17.24 7.72 -5.93
C LYS A 306 -18.57 8.19 -6.52
N TRP A 307 -19.17 9.24 -5.95
CA TRP A 307 -20.38 9.86 -6.50
C TRP A 307 -20.14 10.40 -7.90
N ALA A 308 -19.04 11.14 -8.10
CA ALA A 308 -18.68 11.67 -9.40
C ALA A 308 -18.49 10.55 -10.44
N VAL A 309 -17.93 9.39 -10.09
CA VAL A 309 -17.78 8.23 -10.99
C VAL A 309 -19.12 7.53 -11.27
N LYS A 310 -19.98 7.37 -10.25
CA LYS A 310 -21.24 6.62 -10.37
C LYS A 310 -22.27 7.32 -11.26
N PHE A 311 -22.35 8.64 -11.21
CA PHE A 311 -23.35 9.44 -11.93
C PHE A 311 -22.81 10.09 -13.21
N LYS A 312 -21.86 9.41 -13.86
CA LYS A 312 -21.34 9.79 -15.18
C LYS A 312 -22.26 9.33 -16.30
#